data_AF-A0A1Z8NK69-F1
#
_entry.id   AF-A0A1Z8NK69-F1
#
_cell.length_a   1.000
_cell.length_b   1.000
_cell.length_c   1.000
_cell.angle_alpha   90.00
_cell.angle_beta   90.00
_cell.angle_gamma   90.00
#
_symmetry.space_group_name_H-M   'P 1'
#
loop_
_entity.id
_entity.type
_entity.pdbx_description
1 polymer ?
#
loop_
_entity_poly.entity_id
_entity_poly.type
_entity_poly.pdbx_seq_one_letter_code
_entity_poly.pdbx_strand_id
1 'polypeptide(L)'
;MRYLIIVIFIFYSSNVNASRLEQLYLESEIINNNRESLYYDPIDIVIGNPDAKVTIVEFFDYNCGYCELALDDINDLLEQNPNIRVILKEYPILNDNSYDLSKLSLAAGFQGKYFEFHNKVLLLKGKVTYDDAIKIAENLGLNIDRLEEDYNSKQVNDMIANNKVLGYSLAVTGTPAYFIGDIKLEGLVGLETLQEVISLIENDIYVEDYIIELARGGDSEAYKVMVRYGLF
;
A
#
# COMPACT_ATOMS: atom_id res chain seq x y z
N MET A 1 -21.78 -12.52 6.87
CA MET A 1 -21.80 -12.86 5.44
C MET A 1 -22.47 -11.81 4.54
N ARG A 2 -23.64 -11.24 4.86
CA ARG A 2 -24.32 -10.29 3.95
C ARG A 2 -23.66 -8.89 3.86
N TYR A 3 -22.94 -8.48 4.90
CA TYR A 3 -22.12 -7.25 4.93
C TYR A 3 -20.74 -7.42 4.26
N LEU A 4 -20.20 -8.65 4.25
CA LEU A 4 -18.94 -9.07 3.60
C LEU A 4 -18.89 -8.79 2.08
N ILE A 5 -20.07 -8.59 1.48
CA ILE A 5 -20.28 -8.44 0.03
C ILE A 5 -20.14 -6.97 -0.41
N ILE A 6 -20.25 -6.00 0.48
CA ILE A 6 -20.37 -4.59 0.06
C ILE A 6 -19.00 -3.96 -0.24
N VAL A 7 -17.97 -4.27 0.56
CA VAL A 7 -16.68 -3.58 0.47
C VAL A 7 -15.86 -3.98 -0.76
N ILE A 8 -15.90 -5.25 -1.17
CA ILE A 8 -15.26 -5.71 -2.42
C ILE A 8 -16.01 -5.20 -3.68
N PHE A 9 -17.29 -4.83 -3.57
CA PHE A 9 -18.13 -4.46 -4.72
C PHE A 9 -18.15 -2.95 -5.07
N ILE A 10 -17.70 -2.05 -4.20
CA ILE A 10 -17.93 -0.60 -4.39
C ILE A 10 -16.99 0.08 -5.40
N PHE A 11 -15.75 -0.39 -5.64
CA PHE A 11 -14.75 0.47 -6.31
C PHE A 11 -14.46 0.32 -7.81
N TYR A 12 -14.84 -0.77 -8.51
CA TYR A 12 -14.50 -0.92 -9.93
C TYR A 12 -15.63 -0.57 -10.91
N SER A 13 -15.47 0.56 -11.59
CA SER A 13 -16.22 0.96 -12.79
C SER A 13 -15.22 1.20 -13.93
N SER A 14 -14.96 0.19 -14.76
CA SER A 14 -14.46 0.43 -16.13
C SER A 14 -14.72 -0.75 -17.08
N ASN A 15 -14.85 -0.41 -18.36
CA ASN A 15 -15.40 -1.20 -19.46
C ASN A 15 -14.53 -2.41 -19.87
N VAL A 16 -14.65 -3.54 -19.16
CA VAL A 16 -14.10 -4.84 -19.60
C VAL A 16 -15.22 -5.89 -19.60
N ASN A 17 -15.27 -6.75 -20.61
CA ASN A 17 -16.25 -7.86 -20.73
C ASN A 17 -16.05 -9.00 -19.70
N ALA A 18 -15.17 -8.84 -18.72
CA ALA A 18 -14.91 -9.79 -17.64
C ALA A 18 -15.88 -9.56 -16.48
N SER A 19 -16.29 -10.61 -15.78
CA SER A 19 -17.10 -10.46 -14.57
C SER A 19 -16.25 -9.86 -13.43
N ARG A 20 -16.90 -9.22 -12.45
CA ARG A 20 -16.23 -8.67 -11.26
C ARG A 20 -15.34 -9.71 -10.55
N LEU A 21 -15.82 -10.97 -10.47
CA LEU A 21 -15.09 -12.07 -9.85
C LEU A 21 -13.87 -12.50 -10.68
N GLU A 22 -13.98 -12.45 -12.01
CA GLU A 22 -12.83 -12.70 -12.88
C GLU A 22 -11.77 -11.60 -12.72
N GLN A 23 -12.17 -10.34 -12.63
CA GLN A 23 -11.23 -9.26 -12.35
C GLN A 23 -10.54 -9.43 -10.99
N LEU A 24 -11.31 -9.73 -9.94
CA LEU A 24 -10.78 -9.94 -8.59
C LEU A 24 -9.76 -11.09 -8.56
N TYR A 25 -10.05 -12.20 -9.24
CA TYR A 25 -9.13 -13.32 -9.39
C TYR A 25 -7.84 -12.94 -10.13
N LEU A 26 -7.96 -12.22 -11.25
CA LEU A 26 -6.78 -11.81 -12.02
C LEU A 26 -5.90 -10.82 -11.22
N GLU A 27 -6.51 -9.95 -10.42
CA GLU A 27 -5.78 -9.06 -9.51
C GLU A 27 -5.07 -9.83 -8.40
N SER A 28 -5.73 -10.81 -7.77
CA SER A 28 -5.10 -11.67 -6.76
C SER A 28 -3.92 -12.44 -7.34
N GLU A 29 -4.02 -12.92 -8.59
CA GLU A 29 -2.93 -13.59 -9.27
C GLU A 29 -1.76 -12.65 -9.59
N ILE A 30 -2.01 -11.41 -9.99
CA ILE A 30 -0.96 -10.41 -10.18
C ILE A 30 -0.22 -10.16 -8.86
N ILE A 31 -0.95 -10.05 -7.75
CA ILE A 31 -0.37 -9.88 -6.41
C ILE A 31 0.46 -11.11 -6.03
N ASN A 32 -0.10 -12.31 -6.22
CA ASN A 32 0.55 -13.58 -5.91
C ASN A 32 1.87 -13.78 -6.68
N ASN A 33 1.90 -13.38 -7.96
CA ASN A 33 3.10 -13.42 -8.78
C ASN A 33 4.19 -12.40 -8.39
N ASN A 34 3.85 -11.39 -7.58
CA ASN A 34 4.77 -10.33 -7.15
C ASN A 34 5.02 -10.34 -5.61
N ARG A 35 4.59 -11.37 -4.88
CA ARG A 35 4.62 -11.40 -3.40
C ARG A 35 5.99 -11.13 -2.81
N GLU A 36 7.04 -11.70 -3.39
CA GLU A 36 8.41 -11.54 -2.89
C GLU A 36 8.82 -10.06 -2.84
N SER A 37 8.65 -9.34 -3.96
CA SER A 37 8.96 -7.91 -4.04
C SER A 37 7.96 -7.02 -3.30
N LEU A 38 6.72 -7.49 -3.14
CA LEU A 38 5.67 -6.73 -2.48
C LEU A 38 5.78 -6.76 -0.96
N TYR A 39 6.02 -7.95 -0.38
CA TYR A 39 5.94 -8.16 1.06
C TYR A 39 7.30 -8.42 1.74
N TYR A 40 8.32 -8.86 1.00
CA TYR A 40 9.54 -9.43 1.57
C TYR A 40 10.84 -8.80 1.05
N ASP A 41 10.78 -7.61 0.43
CA ASP A 41 11.99 -6.91 0.01
C ASP A 41 12.78 -6.44 1.25
N PRO A 42 14.04 -6.87 1.45
CA PRO A 42 14.81 -6.54 2.65
C PRO A 42 15.13 -5.05 2.80
N ILE A 43 14.99 -4.23 1.74
CA ILE A 43 15.22 -2.79 1.83
C ILE A 43 13.96 -1.99 2.18
N ASP A 44 12.82 -2.67 2.34
CA ASP A 44 11.55 -2.03 2.62
C ASP A 44 11.55 -1.25 3.93
N ILE A 45 10.83 -0.13 3.91
CA ILE A 45 10.50 0.61 5.11
C ILE A 45 9.34 -0.09 5.81
N VAL A 46 9.66 -0.73 6.93
CA VAL A 46 8.70 -1.42 7.78
C VAL A 46 8.42 -0.59 9.03
N ILE A 47 7.14 -0.37 9.32
CA ILE A 47 6.64 0.20 10.57
C ILE A 47 5.66 -0.79 11.22
N GLY A 48 5.31 -0.54 12.49
CA GLY A 48 4.51 -1.48 13.28
C GLY A 48 5.32 -2.68 13.75
N ASN A 49 4.67 -3.84 13.88
CA ASN A 49 5.33 -5.08 14.29
C ASN A 49 5.92 -5.81 13.07
N PRO A 50 7.26 -5.90 12.93
CA PRO A 50 7.89 -6.57 11.79
C PRO A 50 7.62 -8.09 11.75
N ASP A 51 7.21 -8.69 12.85
CA ASP A 51 6.94 -10.13 12.98
C ASP A 51 5.42 -10.47 12.87
N ALA A 52 4.58 -9.48 12.57
CA ALA A 52 3.14 -9.69 12.44
C ALA A 52 2.77 -10.60 11.27
N LYS A 53 1.74 -11.44 11.48
CA LYS A 53 1.21 -12.36 10.44
C LYS A 53 0.62 -11.58 9.26
N VAL A 54 -0.09 -10.49 9.54
CA VAL A 54 -0.71 -9.66 8.49
C VAL A 54 0.20 -8.48 8.16
N THR A 55 0.51 -8.36 6.87
CA THR A 55 1.21 -7.21 6.31
C THR A 55 0.25 -6.37 5.46
N ILE A 56 0.29 -5.07 5.68
CA ILE A 56 -0.33 -4.05 4.84
C ILE A 56 0.80 -3.39 4.06
N VAL A 57 0.68 -3.29 2.74
CA VAL A 57 1.58 -2.47 1.93
C VAL A 57 0.82 -1.27 1.43
N GLU A 58 1.36 -0.08 1.61
CA GLU A 58 0.81 1.17 1.07
C GLU A 58 1.77 1.75 0.03
N PHE A 59 1.27 2.00 -1.18
CA PHE A 59 1.90 2.87 -2.16
C PHE A 59 1.32 4.28 -2.02
N PHE A 60 2.18 5.26 -1.75
CA PHE A 60 1.75 6.63 -1.45
C PHE A 60 2.64 7.68 -2.15
N ASP A 61 2.15 8.92 -2.19
CA ASP A 61 2.85 10.07 -2.75
C ASP A 61 2.62 11.30 -1.84
N TYR A 62 3.67 12.03 -1.51
CA TYR A 62 3.61 13.21 -0.63
C TYR A 62 2.77 14.39 -1.14
N ASN A 63 2.50 14.46 -2.45
CA ASN A 63 1.62 15.48 -3.03
C ASN A 63 0.20 14.96 -3.30
N CYS A 64 -0.15 13.77 -2.80
CA CYS A 64 -1.50 13.23 -2.90
C CYS A 64 -2.35 13.64 -1.70
N GLY A 65 -3.39 14.44 -1.94
CA GLY A 65 -4.34 14.84 -0.89
C GLY A 65 -5.10 13.67 -0.26
N TYR A 66 -5.28 12.55 -0.97
CA TYR A 66 -5.87 11.34 -0.38
C TYR A 66 -4.89 10.57 0.51
N CYS A 67 -3.58 10.62 0.24
CA CYS A 67 -2.57 10.05 1.14
C CYS A 67 -2.48 10.84 2.45
N GLU A 68 -2.58 12.17 2.38
CA GLU A 68 -2.69 13.02 3.58
C GLU A 68 -3.89 12.62 4.44
N LEU A 69 -5.06 12.42 3.82
CA LEU A 69 -6.28 12.01 4.54
C LEU A 69 -6.20 10.58 5.09
N ALA A 70 -5.48 9.68 4.41
CA ALA A 70 -5.36 8.29 4.83
C ALA A 70 -4.31 8.06 5.92
N LEU A 71 -3.44 9.03 6.18
CA LEU A 71 -2.41 8.91 7.22
C LEU A 71 -3.02 8.63 8.60
N ASP A 72 -4.16 9.26 8.91
CA ASP A 72 -4.87 9.02 10.16
C ASP A 72 -5.38 7.58 10.25
N ASP A 73 -5.85 6.98 9.14
CA ASP A 73 -6.27 5.58 9.12
C ASP A 73 -5.09 4.64 9.44
N ILE A 74 -3.90 4.89 8.89
CA ILE A 74 -2.70 4.08 9.17
C ILE A 74 -2.22 4.24 10.61
N ASN A 75 -2.22 5.47 11.13
CA ASN A 75 -1.87 5.73 12.53
C ASN A 75 -2.84 5.03 13.49
N ASP A 76 -4.15 5.15 13.24
CA ASP A 76 -5.19 4.51 14.04
C ASP A 76 -5.07 2.97 13.98
N LEU A 77 -4.75 2.40 12.81
CA LEU A 77 -4.49 0.97 12.68
C LEU A 77 -3.32 0.51 13.55
N LEU A 78 -2.20 1.23 13.52
CA LEU A 78 -1.02 0.91 14.31
C LEU A 78 -1.27 1.05 15.82
N GLU A 79 -2.11 2.00 16.23
CA GLU A 79 -2.52 2.18 17.62
C GLU A 79 -3.49 1.08 18.09
N GLN A 80 -4.49 0.75 17.28
CA GLN A 80 -5.57 -0.17 17.65
C GLN A 80 -5.21 -1.65 17.48
N ASN A 81 -4.33 -1.97 16.51
CA ASN A 81 -3.88 -3.34 16.25
C ASN A 81 -2.34 -3.40 16.27
N PRO A 82 -1.72 -3.60 17.45
CA PRO A 82 -0.25 -3.62 17.56
C PRO A 82 0.40 -4.83 16.86
N ASN A 83 -0.39 -5.77 16.33
CA ASN A 83 0.09 -6.97 15.66
C ASN A 83 -0.08 -6.92 14.13
N ILE A 84 0.09 -5.73 13.54
CA ILE A 84 0.18 -5.56 12.09
C ILE A 84 1.59 -5.11 11.69
N ARG A 85 2.01 -5.55 10.51
CA ARG A 85 3.18 -5.05 9.82
C ARG A 85 2.72 -4.10 8.73
N VAL A 86 3.32 -2.92 8.64
CA VAL A 86 3.01 -1.98 7.53
C VAL A 86 4.29 -1.71 6.76
N ILE A 87 4.23 -1.87 5.44
CA ILE A 87 5.28 -1.49 4.51
C ILE A 87 4.86 -0.23 3.78
N LEU A 88 5.71 0.80 3.83
CA LEU A 88 5.50 2.05 3.12
C LEU A 88 6.36 2.06 1.85
N LYS A 89 5.69 2.08 0.69
CA LYS A 89 6.32 2.11 -0.64
C LYS A 89 6.23 3.52 -1.21
N GLU A 90 7.36 4.23 -1.18
CA GLU A 90 7.52 5.53 -1.86
C GLU A 90 7.17 5.39 -3.35
N TYR A 91 6.08 6.02 -3.79
CA TYR A 91 5.59 5.96 -5.16
C TYR A 91 5.32 7.37 -5.73
N PRO A 92 6.38 8.19 -5.91
CA PRO A 92 6.26 9.55 -6.40
C PRO A 92 5.91 9.56 -7.90
N ILE A 93 4.63 9.73 -8.19
CA ILE A 93 4.06 9.69 -9.54
C ILE A 93 3.33 10.98 -9.93
N LEU A 94 3.10 11.90 -8.99
CA LEU A 94 2.28 13.10 -9.25
C LEU A 94 3.07 14.27 -9.82
N ASN A 95 4.26 14.56 -9.29
CA ASN A 95 5.13 15.63 -9.79
C ASN A 95 6.58 15.46 -9.31
N ASP A 96 7.49 16.27 -9.85
CA ASP A 96 8.92 16.20 -9.52
C ASP A 96 9.21 16.42 -8.03
N ASN A 97 8.45 17.31 -7.38
CA ASN A 97 8.60 17.57 -5.94
C ASN A 97 8.22 16.34 -5.10
N SER A 98 7.32 15.46 -5.58
CA SER A 98 7.07 14.17 -4.91
C SER A 98 8.34 13.33 -4.81
N TYR A 99 9.16 13.32 -5.87
CA TYR A 99 10.39 12.55 -5.90
C TYR A 99 11.39 13.07 -4.85
N ASP A 100 11.56 14.39 -4.75
CA ASP A 100 12.47 15.00 -3.78
C ASP A 100 12.02 14.72 -2.33
N LEU A 101 10.73 14.81 -2.04
CA LEU A 101 10.18 14.49 -0.71
C LEU A 101 10.35 13.00 -0.35
N SER A 102 10.10 12.10 -1.30
CA SER A 102 10.36 10.67 -1.13
C SER A 102 11.83 10.37 -0.81
N LYS A 103 12.75 11.02 -1.52
CA LYS A 103 14.19 10.85 -1.25
C LYS A 103 14.58 11.33 0.14
N LEU A 104 14.09 12.50 0.56
CA LEU A 104 14.37 13.04 1.89
C LEU A 104 13.79 12.15 3.00
N SER A 105 12.60 11.58 2.78
CA SER A 105 11.99 10.65 3.72
C SER A 105 12.81 9.37 3.89
N LEU A 106 13.25 8.76 2.78
CA LEU A 106 14.14 7.59 2.83
C LEU A 106 15.48 7.91 3.51
N ALA A 107 16.08 9.07 3.21
CA ALA A 107 17.28 9.53 3.88
C ALA A 107 17.08 9.73 5.39
N ALA A 108 15.93 10.28 5.81
CA ALA A 108 15.55 10.36 7.21
C ALA A 108 15.38 8.97 7.85
N GLY A 109 14.89 8.00 7.07
CA GLY A 109 14.80 6.60 7.46
C GLY A 109 16.15 5.94 7.75
N PHE A 110 17.19 6.25 6.97
CA PHE A 110 18.55 5.76 7.24
C PHE A 110 19.16 6.31 8.54
N GLN A 111 18.55 7.36 9.10
CA GLN A 111 18.87 7.92 10.41
C GLN A 111 17.86 7.50 11.50
N GLY A 112 16.93 6.60 11.19
CA GLY A 112 15.96 6.04 12.15
C GLY A 112 14.76 6.94 12.44
N LYS A 113 14.46 7.91 11.56
CA LYS A 113 13.34 8.86 11.73
C LYS A 113 12.36 8.88 10.56
N TYR A 114 12.24 7.76 9.83
CA TYR A 114 11.37 7.68 8.66
C TYR A 114 9.93 8.08 9.02
N PHE A 115 9.31 7.39 9.99
CA PHE A 115 7.88 7.52 10.22
C PHE A 115 7.52 8.88 10.80
N GLU A 116 8.33 9.42 11.72
CA GLU A 116 8.13 10.77 12.24
C GLU A 116 8.29 11.85 11.15
N PHE A 117 9.24 11.66 10.23
CA PHE A 117 9.43 12.55 9.09
C PHE A 117 8.26 12.45 8.11
N HIS A 118 7.88 11.24 7.72
CA HIS A 118 6.77 10.94 6.84
C HIS A 118 5.45 11.59 7.33
N ASN A 119 5.12 11.39 8.60
CA ASN A 119 3.93 12.00 9.22
C ASN A 119 3.96 13.52 9.13
N LYS A 120 5.09 14.15 9.48
CA LYS A 120 5.22 15.62 9.47
C LYS A 120 5.14 16.20 8.07
N VAL A 121 5.70 15.53 7.06
CA VAL A 121 5.67 15.99 5.67
C VAL A 121 4.25 15.87 5.10
N LEU A 122 3.58 14.73 5.26
CA LEU A 122 2.21 14.55 4.77
C LEU A 122 1.20 15.52 5.41
N LEU A 123 1.35 15.80 6.71
CA LEU A 123 0.44 16.72 7.42
C LEU A 123 0.72 18.20 7.18
N LEU A 124 1.83 18.54 6.51
CA LEU A 124 2.18 19.93 6.25
C LEU A 124 1.23 20.52 5.20
N LYS A 125 0.50 21.57 5.58
CA LYS A 125 -0.53 22.17 4.72
C LYS A 125 0.08 22.92 3.54
N GLY A 126 -0.52 22.73 2.36
CA GLY A 126 -0.14 23.40 1.13
C GLY A 126 0.95 22.65 0.37
N LYS A 127 1.56 23.31 -0.62
CA LYS A 127 2.66 22.71 -1.38
C LYS A 127 3.92 22.68 -0.52
N VAL A 128 4.29 21.49 -0.03
CA VAL A 128 5.52 21.27 0.72
C VAL A 128 6.72 21.43 -0.21
N THR A 129 7.71 22.23 0.19
CA THR A 129 8.95 22.41 -0.56
C THR A 129 10.09 21.59 0.03
N TYR A 130 11.18 21.45 -0.73
CA TYR A 130 12.44 20.88 -0.23
C TYR A 130 12.90 21.55 1.07
N ASP A 131 12.94 22.88 1.12
CA ASP A 131 13.39 23.62 2.30
C ASP A 131 12.49 23.40 3.52
N ASP A 132 11.18 23.22 3.31
CA ASP A 132 10.26 22.91 4.41
C ASP A 132 10.52 21.50 4.96
N ALA A 133 10.79 20.54 4.08
CA ALA A 133 11.18 19.19 4.47
C ALA A 133 12.54 19.16 5.19
N ILE A 134 13.53 19.98 4.78
CA ILE A 134 14.79 20.17 5.50
C ILE A 134 14.55 20.73 6.91
N LYS A 135 13.70 21.75 7.07
CA LYS A 135 13.35 22.26 8.41
C LYS A 135 12.70 21.19 9.28
N ILE A 136 11.88 20.31 8.70
CA ILE A 136 11.31 19.17 9.42
C ILE A 136 12.42 18.22 9.89
N ALA A 137 13.39 17.90 9.03
CA ALA A 137 14.54 17.08 9.39
C ALA A 137 15.37 17.71 10.53
N GLU A 138 15.65 19.01 10.46
CA GLU A 138 16.36 19.76 11.51
C GLU A 138 15.62 19.68 12.85
N ASN A 139 14.31 19.90 12.83
CA ASN A 139 13.47 19.83 14.03
C ASN A 139 13.38 18.41 14.63
N LEU A 140 13.56 17.37 13.81
CA LEU A 140 13.68 15.99 14.25
C LEU A 140 15.08 15.63 14.77
N GLY A 141 16.03 16.58 14.72
CA GLY A 141 17.40 16.38 15.17
C GLY A 141 18.25 15.55 14.22
N LEU A 142 17.88 15.49 12.93
CA LEU A 142 18.65 14.77 11.91
C LEU A 142 19.96 15.49 11.59
N ASN A 143 20.98 14.72 11.22
CA ASN A 143 22.19 15.28 10.66
C ASN A 143 21.91 15.63 9.19
N ILE A 144 21.90 16.94 8.89
CA ILE A 144 21.55 17.46 7.56
C ILE A 144 22.62 17.14 6.52
N ASP A 145 23.91 17.20 6.87
CA ASP A 145 24.97 16.82 5.93
C ASP A 145 24.84 15.35 5.50
N ARG A 146 24.54 14.46 6.46
CA ARG A 146 24.26 13.05 6.17
C ARG A 146 22.97 12.87 5.38
N LEU A 147 21.92 13.64 5.71
CA LEU A 147 20.65 13.59 5.01
C LEU A 147 20.84 13.92 3.51
N GLU A 148 21.61 14.97 3.21
CA GLU A 148 21.95 15.40 1.85
C GLU A 148 22.79 14.35 1.10
N GLU A 149 23.73 13.69 1.78
CA GLU A 149 24.50 12.58 1.21
C GLU A 149 23.58 11.40 0.86
N ASP A 150 22.76 10.95 1.81
CA ASP A 150 21.83 9.83 1.65
C ASP A 150 20.77 10.15 0.58
N TYR A 151 20.25 11.39 0.55
CA TYR A 151 19.34 11.90 -0.48
C TYR A 151 19.93 11.74 -1.89
N ASN A 152 21.22 11.99 -2.07
CA ASN A 152 21.88 11.85 -3.38
C ASN A 152 22.38 10.42 -3.67
N SER A 153 22.19 9.48 -2.74
CA SER A 153 22.71 8.12 -2.86
C SER A 153 22.03 7.33 -3.98
N LYS A 154 22.78 6.38 -4.55
CA LYS A 154 22.22 5.40 -5.49
C LYS A 154 21.12 4.56 -4.83
N GLN A 155 21.30 4.20 -3.57
CA GLN A 155 20.37 3.34 -2.82
C GLN A 155 18.97 3.97 -2.76
N VAL A 156 18.86 5.25 -2.38
CA VAL A 156 17.56 5.96 -2.34
C VAL A 156 16.90 6.00 -3.71
N ASN A 157 17.67 6.29 -4.76
CA ASN A 157 17.14 6.31 -6.13
C ASN A 157 16.66 4.92 -6.58
N ASP A 158 17.42 3.86 -6.26
CA ASP A 158 17.05 2.48 -6.59
C ASP A 158 15.78 2.04 -5.86
N MET A 159 15.62 2.38 -4.58
CA MET A 159 14.42 2.07 -3.80
C MET A 159 13.16 2.65 -4.45
N ILE A 160 13.20 3.94 -4.82
CA ILE A 160 12.07 4.59 -5.50
C ILE A 160 11.83 3.97 -6.88
N ALA A 161 12.89 3.72 -7.65
CA ALA A 161 12.76 3.11 -8.98
C ALA A 161 12.15 1.70 -8.92
N ASN A 162 12.57 0.88 -7.96
CA ASN A 162 12.05 -0.47 -7.74
C ASN A 162 10.57 -0.42 -7.33
N ASN A 163 10.21 0.47 -6.40
CA ASN A 163 8.81 0.68 -6.02
C ASN A 163 7.97 1.12 -7.24
N LYS A 164 8.51 1.97 -8.11
CA LYS A 164 7.80 2.38 -9.33
C LYS A 164 7.56 1.21 -10.29
N VAL A 165 8.56 0.38 -10.54
CA VAL A 165 8.44 -0.83 -11.37
C VAL A 165 7.44 -1.82 -10.77
N LEU A 166 7.49 -2.03 -9.46
CA LEU A 166 6.56 -2.89 -8.73
C LEU A 166 5.13 -2.36 -8.83
N GLY A 167 4.92 -1.07 -8.60
CA GLY A 167 3.61 -0.41 -8.74
C GLY A 167 3.02 -0.58 -10.13
N TYR A 168 3.82 -0.42 -11.20
CA TYR A 168 3.35 -0.70 -12.57
C TYR A 168 2.98 -2.18 -12.77
N SER A 169 3.78 -3.10 -12.23
CA SER A 169 3.54 -4.54 -12.33
C SER A 169 2.26 -4.98 -11.60
N LEU A 170 1.92 -4.27 -10.51
CA LEU A 170 0.69 -4.44 -9.72
C LEU A 170 -0.48 -3.58 -10.22
N ALA A 171 -0.33 -2.94 -11.38
CA ALA A 171 -1.30 -2.02 -11.96
C ALA A 171 -1.78 -0.90 -10.99
N VAL A 172 -0.88 -0.35 -10.16
CA VAL A 172 -1.16 0.80 -9.29
C VAL A 172 -1.28 2.06 -10.15
N THR A 173 -2.52 2.52 -10.33
CA THR A 173 -2.84 3.66 -11.21
C THR A 173 -3.00 4.99 -10.46
N GLY A 174 -3.02 4.97 -9.13
CA GLY A 174 -3.14 6.14 -8.27
C GLY A 174 -2.71 5.83 -6.83
N THR A 175 -2.68 6.87 -6.00
CA THR A 175 -2.33 6.76 -4.58
C THR A 175 -3.44 7.36 -3.69
N PRO A 176 -3.63 6.87 -2.45
CA PRO A 176 -2.97 5.70 -1.90
C PRO A 176 -3.48 4.41 -2.57
N ALA A 177 -2.68 3.35 -2.55
CA ALA A 177 -3.10 2.02 -2.94
C ALA A 177 -2.56 1.01 -1.91
N TYR A 178 -3.43 0.11 -1.46
CA TYR A 178 -3.12 -0.85 -0.41
C TYR A 178 -3.13 -2.28 -0.93
N PHE A 179 -2.26 -3.10 -0.36
CA PHE A 179 -2.22 -4.53 -0.59
C PHE A 179 -2.20 -5.28 0.74
N ILE A 180 -3.14 -6.18 0.94
CA ILE A 180 -3.28 -6.98 2.17
C ILE A 180 -3.63 -8.41 1.74
N GLY A 181 -2.73 -9.36 1.99
CA GLY A 181 -2.89 -10.73 1.50
C GLY A 181 -2.80 -10.84 -0.02
N ASP A 182 -3.93 -11.11 -0.68
CA ASP A 182 -4.09 -11.14 -2.14
C ASP A 182 -5.18 -10.14 -2.61
N ILE A 183 -5.50 -9.16 -1.76
CA ILE A 183 -6.50 -8.12 -2.01
C ILE A 183 -5.78 -6.79 -2.24
N LYS A 184 -6.18 -6.10 -3.31
CA LYS A 184 -5.79 -4.72 -3.62
C LYS A 184 -6.95 -3.77 -3.33
N LEU A 185 -6.64 -2.62 -2.74
CA LEU A 185 -7.57 -1.53 -2.47
C LEU A 185 -7.02 -0.25 -3.08
N GLU A 186 -7.85 0.50 -3.81
CA GLU A 186 -7.42 1.75 -4.47
C GLU A 186 -8.11 2.97 -3.86
N GLY A 187 -7.32 4.01 -3.59
CA GLY A 187 -7.79 5.29 -3.07
C GLY A 187 -7.98 5.32 -1.55
N LEU A 188 -8.59 6.40 -1.08
CA LEU A 188 -8.96 6.57 0.33
C LEU A 188 -10.14 5.63 0.66
N VAL A 189 -9.84 4.50 1.28
CA VAL A 189 -10.83 3.46 1.62
C VAL A 189 -11.33 3.52 3.07
N GLY A 190 -10.62 4.21 3.96
CA GLY A 190 -10.97 4.38 5.37
C GLY A 190 -10.54 3.23 6.28
N LEU A 191 -10.36 3.53 7.56
CA LEU A 191 -9.99 2.59 8.62
C LEU A 191 -10.85 1.32 8.66
N GLU A 192 -12.18 1.45 8.61
CA GLU A 192 -13.13 0.32 8.70
C GLU A 192 -12.87 -0.70 7.57
N THR A 193 -12.72 -0.23 6.33
CA THR A 193 -12.40 -1.08 5.19
C THR A 193 -11.07 -1.80 5.37
N LEU A 194 -10.03 -1.11 5.84
CA LEU A 194 -8.73 -1.73 6.09
C LEU A 194 -8.84 -2.82 7.17
N GLN A 195 -9.56 -2.55 8.26
CA GLN A 195 -9.81 -3.51 9.34
C GLN A 195 -10.59 -4.74 8.86
N GLU A 196 -11.60 -4.55 8.01
CA GLU A 196 -12.34 -5.68 7.43
C GLU A 196 -11.44 -6.58 6.58
N VAL A 197 -10.60 -6.01 5.73
CA VAL A 197 -9.70 -6.79 4.87
C VAL A 197 -8.60 -7.47 5.69
N ILE A 198 -8.05 -6.79 6.71
CA ILE A 198 -7.14 -7.42 7.68
C ILE A 198 -7.82 -8.63 8.32
N SER A 199 -9.06 -8.48 8.78
CA SER A 199 -9.82 -9.58 9.40
C SER A 199 -10.02 -10.75 8.44
N LEU A 200 -10.21 -10.52 7.14
CA LEU A 200 -10.28 -11.62 6.16
C LEU A 200 -8.97 -12.42 6.14
N ILE A 201 -7.84 -11.72 6.02
CA ILE A 201 -6.52 -12.36 5.93
C ILE A 201 -6.11 -13.03 7.25
N GLU A 202 -6.49 -12.46 8.40
CA GLU A 202 -6.28 -13.09 9.72
C GLU A 202 -7.00 -14.44 9.83
N ASN A 203 -8.17 -14.57 9.19
CA ASN A 203 -8.96 -15.80 9.14
C ASN A 203 -8.62 -16.69 7.93
N ASP A 204 -7.51 -16.42 7.25
CA ASP A 204 -7.03 -17.17 6.09
C ASP A 204 -8.07 -17.24 4.95
N ILE A 205 -8.84 -16.15 4.76
CA ILE A 205 -9.81 -16.01 3.66
C ILE A 205 -9.16 -15.24 2.52
N TYR A 206 -8.79 -15.95 1.46
CA TYR A 206 -8.18 -15.40 0.24
C TYR A 206 -9.21 -15.38 -0.91
N VAL A 207 -8.89 -14.65 -1.99
CA VAL A 207 -9.79 -14.46 -3.14
C VAL A 207 -10.19 -15.79 -3.79
N GLU A 208 -9.23 -16.70 -3.95
CA GLU A 208 -9.48 -18.02 -4.53
C GLU A 208 -10.50 -18.82 -3.70
N ASP A 209 -10.29 -18.92 -2.39
CA ASP A 209 -11.18 -19.62 -1.46
C ASP A 209 -12.60 -19.04 -1.51
N TYR A 210 -12.70 -17.71 -1.53
CA TYR A 210 -13.97 -17.02 -1.64
C TYR A 210 -14.72 -17.36 -2.93
N ILE A 211 -14.02 -17.40 -4.08
CA ILE A 211 -14.62 -17.78 -5.37
C ILE A 211 -15.10 -19.24 -5.36
N ILE A 212 -14.30 -20.14 -4.80
CA ILE A 212 -14.67 -21.56 -4.66
C ILE A 212 -15.93 -21.71 -3.77
N GLU A 213 -15.99 -21.00 -2.64
CA GLU A 213 -17.15 -21.04 -1.75
C GLU A 213 -18.42 -20.50 -2.41
N LEU A 214 -18.34 -19.38 -3.14
CA LEU A 214 -19.46 -18.84 -3.91
C LEU A 214 -19.96 -19.85 -4.96
N ALA A 215 -19.04 -20.48 -5.69
CA ALA A 215 -19.38 -21.49 -6.70
C ALA A 215 -20.08 -22.71 -6.07
N ARG A 216 -19.59 -23.20 -4.91
CA ARG A 216 -20.23 -24.26 -4.12
C ARG A 216 -21.60 -23.84 -3.59
N GLY A 217 -21.79 -22.56 -3.31
CA GLY A 217 -23.06 -21.94 -2.93
C GLY A 217 -24.06 -21.75 -4.09
N GLY A 218 -23.67 -22.09 -5.32
CA GLY A 218 -24.52 -21.99 -6.50
C GLY A 218 -24.43 -20.66 -7.26
N ASP A 219 -23.43 -19.82 -6.97
CA ASP A 219 -23.18 -18.61 -7.77
C ASP A 219 -22.64 -18.99 -9.16
N SER A 220 -23.42 -18.65 -10.18
CA SER A 220 -23.11 -19.05 -11.56
C SER A 220 -21.94 -18.29 -12.18
N GLU A 221 -21.62 -17.08 -11.72
CA GLU A 221 -20.44 -16.35 -12.19
C GLU A 221 -19.18 -16.89 -11.52
N ALA A 222 -19.23 -17.16 -10.22
CA ALA A 222 -18.12 -17.80 -9.50
C ALA A 222 -17.80 -19.18 -10.09
N TYR A 223 -18.83 -19.98 -10.41
CA TYR A 223 -18.63 -21.29 -11.07
C TYR A 223 -17.92 -21.15 -12.44
N LYS A 224 -18.23 -20.12 -13.23
CA LYS A 224 -17.54 -19.86 -14.50
C LYS A 224 -16.07 -19.53 -14.30
N VAL A 225 -15.74 -18.70 -13.31
CA VAL A 225 -14.36 -18.33 -12.97
C VAL A 225 -13.60 -19.58 -12.49
N MET A 226 -14.18 -20.30 -11.54
CA MET A 226 -13.67 -21.58 -11.00
C MET A 226 -13.30 -22.56 -12.12
N VAL A 227 -14.22 -22.81 -13.06
CA VAL A 227 -13.97 -23.72 -14.20
C VAL A 227 -12.95 -23.15 -15.20
N ARG A 228 -13.00 -21.84 -15.48
CA ARG A 228 -12.11 -21.18 -16.46
C ARG A 228 -10.65 -21.25 -16.03
N TYR A 229 -10.39 -21.06 -14.73
CA TYR A 229 -9.04 -20.99 -14.17
C TYR A 229 -8.60 -22.26 -13.44
N GLY A 230 -9.48 -23.25 -13.33
CA GLY A 230 -9.13 -24.58 -12.82
C GLY A 230 -9.05 -24.68 -11.30
N LEU A 231 -9.87 -23.89 -10.59
CA LEU A 231 -9.93 -23.85 -9.12
C LEU A 231 -10.80 -25.04 -8.64
N PHE A 232 -10.22 -26.17 -8.20
CA PHE A 232 -10.99 -27.37 -7.82
C PHE A 232 -10.48 -28.04 -6.55
#